data_AF-A0A6I6VSW8-F1
#
_entry.id   AF-A0A6I6VSW8-F1
#
_cell.length_a   1.000
_cell.length_b   1.000
_cell.length_c   1.000
_cell.angle_alpha   90.00
_cell.angle_beta   90.00
_cell.angle_gamma   90.00
#
_symmetry.space_group_name_H-M   'P 1'
#
loop_
_entity.id
_entity.type
_entity.pdbx_description
1 polymer ?
#
loop_
_entity_poly.entity_id
_entity_poly.type
_entity_poly.pdbx_seq_one_letter_code
_entity_poly.pdbx_strand_id
1 'polypeptide(L)'
;MPRAPKQTVGGTADDRQSELYLQNLGTPIKEDTEPDWCIGLRHVEHDLQPLLFPQHKFALQTEIFLYWSGPTPEDYLIIDEDNVNDPVYTLNMPKENILPEWATAYCTIEEPGNGPTETNKPRLRIKLDRPGNEDPDGAKPGHQGLVFFLPEDLEAGAVIDLKRARQGVILDVQPYENMAEYDTCRFAWGSQLVSHVVTPREVGRGFEVTVIESVIHAAGSNPFLPIAMQVIDAVGNYPVFDPESDANWSPLNWVNVNLGTRLLEAPFLEQPGDVIDLKQLGVGPQKIKLFLDPMVFDKGDRVRLDWDGRDAENVLMPYSEEKTVERTNSFMEFDIPNERVRALGGGVSMLSCSLHRVKTDDVVVSMQTRVSVRGAASPWLAPQVKESAAGHLDPAVPKATVVIVAPEGWDASAQVRLVWVGGSVIHIQEHTLVTIPADRILEFTVDGEQVKRFNTLLTELYYVRTDLPSSRESLRLQLQVGKPASALPQARVEGTHTEQQVMVILPFTETEPGDTVTLRWIGDQSRTTVPTTLDSETAGQELLIPIAVGDLKEGEIVRVYYSHIRHGHPPRYSKLLVWVMGQ
;
A
#
# COMPACT_ATOMS: atom_id res chain seq x y z
N MET A 1 -16.56 -10.66 0.27
CA MET A 1 -17.24 -9.46 0.81
C MET A 1 -16.16 -8.60 1.42
N PRO A 2 -16.08 -7.30 1.09
CA PRO A 2 -15.23 -6.40 1.86
C PRO A 2 -15.60 -6.57 3.33
N ARG A 3 -14.61 -6.63 4.22
CA ARG A 3 -14.92 -6.52 5.65
C ARG A 3 -15.61 -5.18 5.83
N ALA A 4 -16.93 -5.24 5.98
CA ALA A 4 -17.74 -4.11 6.37
C ALA A 4 -17.07 -3.43 7.58
N PRO A 5 -17.19 -2.11 7.71
CA PRO A 5 -16.73 -1.39 8.88
C PRO A 5 -17.21 -2.11 10.15
N LYS A 6 -16.35 -2.17 11.17
CA LYS A 6 -16.68 -2.78 12.46
C LYS A 6 -18.04 -2.25 12.93
N GLN A 7 -18.96 -3.17 13.19
CA GLN A 7 -20.26 -2.89 13.79
C GLN A 7 -20.08 -2.16 15.13
N THR A 8 -20.28 -0.84 15.14
CA THR A 8 -20.73 -0.14 16.35
C THR A 8 -22.17 -0.58 16.59
N VAL A 9 -22.35 -1.49 17.55
CA VAL A 9 -23.67 -1.95 17.98
C VAL A 9 -24.40 -0.75 18.60
N GLY A 10 -25.28 -0.11 17.81
CA GLY A 10 -26.08 1.04 18.27
C GLY A 10 -26.93 1.75 17.22
N GLY A 11 -26.67 1.61 15.91
CA GLY A 11 -27.45 2.28 14.85
C GLY A 11 -28.44 1.35 14.14
N THR A 12 -29.69 1.78 13.99
CA THR A 12 -30.69 1.15 13.11
C THR A 12 -30.18 1.12 11.66
N ALA A 13 -30.52 0.07 10.90
CA ALA A 13 -30.03 -0.15 9.53
C ALA A 13 -30.41 0.94 8.51
N ASP A 14 -31.31 1.86 8.89
CA ASP A 14 -31.91 2.92 8.06
C ASP A 14 -31.11 4.25 8.08
N ASP A 15 -30.09 4.36 8.94
CA ASP A 15 -29.32 5.61 9.18
C ASP A 15 -27.90 5.60 8.58
N ARG A 16 -27.57 4.62 7.72
CA ARG A 16 -26.19 4.46 7.21
C ARG A 16 -25.95 5.24 5.93
N GLN A 17 -25.38 6.44 6.06
CA GLN A 17 -24.84 7.24 4.96
C GLN A 17 -23.96 6.42 3.99
N SER A 18 -23.95 6.75 2.70
CA SER A 18 -23.01 6.18 1.73
C SER A 18 -21.56 6.41 2.17
N GLU A 19 -20.69 5.43 1.95
CA GLU A 19 -19.35 5.40 2.52
C GLU A 19 -18.27 5.45 1.43
N LEU A 20 -17.39 6.46 1.50
CA LEU A 20 -16.15 6.54 0.75
C LEU A 20 -15.06 5.76 1.49
N TYR A 21 -14.47 4.81 0.80
CA TYR A 21 -13.39 3.96 1.29
C TYR A 21 -12.16 4.08 0.39
N LEU A 22 -11.02 4.36 1.01
CA LEU A 22 -9.73 4.45 0.33
C LEU A 22 -8.97 3.15 0.55
N GLN A 23 -8.73 2.40 -0.52
CA GLN A 23 -8.09 1.09 -0.42
C GLN A 23 -6.59 1.22 -0.14
N ASN A 24 -6.04 0.21 0.53
CA ASN A 24 -4.59 -0.04 0.59
C ASN A 24 -3.75 1.07 1.24
N LEU A 25 -4.37 1.97 2.01
CA LEU A 25 -3.67 3.02 2.74
C LEU A 25 -3.03 2.50 4.03
N GLY A 26 -2.01 3.22 4.52
CA GLY A 26 -1.38 2.93 5.81
C GLY A 26 -2.34 3.21 6.96
N THR A 27 -2.30 2.39 8.01
CA THR A 27 -2.96 2.72 9.28
C THR A 27 -2.02 3.56 10.14
N PRO A 28 -2.51 4.59 10.83
CA PRO A 28 -1.69 5.30 11.79
C PRO A 28 -1.19 4.39 12.91
N ILE A 29 -0.03 4.75 13.47
CA ILE A 29 0.47 4.11 14.68
C ILE A 29 -0.47 4.42 15.86
N LYS A 30 -0.39 3.63 16.92
CA LYS A 30 -1.30 3.75 18.07
C LYS A 30 -1.25 5.13 18.73
N GLU A 31 -0.08 5.75 18.71
CA GLU A 31 0.20 7.06 19.29
C GLU A 31 -0.39 8.21 18.47
N ASP A 32 -0.57 8.03 17.16
CA ASP A 32 -1.12 9.03 16.25
C ASP A 32 -2.62 8.81 16.08
N THR A 33 -3.43 9.53 16.86
CA THR A 33 -4.89 9.35 16.89
C THR A 33 -5.65 10.33 16.02
N GLU A 34 -4.96 11.19 15.27
CA GLU A 34 -5.58 12.25 14.47
C GLU A 34 -6.06 11.83 13.08
N PRO A 35 -5.27 11.09 12.27
CA PRO A 35 -5.73 10.62 10.97
C PRO A 35 -6.57 9.36 11.10
N ASP A 36 -7.48 9.16 10.15
CA ASP A 36 -8.11 7.86 9.92
C ASP A 36 -7.15 6.95 9.14
N TRP A 37 -6.39 7.51 8.19
CA TRP A 37 -5.45 6.80 7.32
C TRP A 37 -4.22 7.62 6.96
N CYS A 38 -3.16 6.93 6.55
CA CYS A 38 -1.86 7.50 6.20
C CYS A 38 -1.50 7.20 4.73
N ILE A 39 -0.94 8.21 4.05
CA ILE A 39 -0.44 8.13 2.67
C ILE A 39 1.05 8.48 2.67
N GLY A 40 1.89 7.45 2.58
CA GLY A 40 3.32 7.55 2.24
C GLY A 40 3.62 7.39 0.75
N LEU A 41 4.91 7.50 0.39
CA LEU A 41 5.44 7.46 -0.98
C LEU A 41 4.95 6.28 -1.82
N ARG A 42 4.86 5.09 -1.22
CA ARG A 42 4.41 3.87 -1.92
C ARG A 42 2.97 3.97 -2.46
N HIS A 43 2.11 4.75 -1.79
CA HIS A 43 0.70 4.85 -2.16
C HIS A 43 0.49 5.77 -3.36
N VAL A 44 1.49 6.60 -3.71
CA VAL A 44 1.45 7.54 -4.83
C VAL A 44 2.35 7.09 -5.99
N GLU A 45 2.71 5.80 -6.07
CA GLU A 45 3.35 5.24 -7.26
C GLU A 45 2.36 5.23 -8.46
N HIS A 46 1.07 5.10 -8.15
CA HIS A 46 -0.06 5.07 -9.06
C HIS A 46 -1.20 5.96 -8.54
N ASP A 47 -2.15 6.28 -9.42
CA ASP A 47 -3.39 6.95 -9.03
C ASP A 47 -4.15 6.13 -7.98
N LEU A 48 -4.73 6.83 -6.99
CA LEU A 48 -5.60 6.18 -6.02
C LEU A 48 -6.99 5.97 -6.63
N GLN A 49 -7.63 4.87 -6.22
CA GLN A 49 -8.99 4.50 -6.66
C GLN A 49 -9.96 4.52 -5.46
N PRO A 50 -10.42 5.68 -4.99
CA PRO A 50 -11.47 5.76 -3.98
C PRO A 50 -12.73 4.97 -4.39
N LEU A 51 -13.27 4.19 -3.45
CA LEU A 51 -14.47 3.38 -3.65
C LEU A 51 -15.63 3.94 -2.85
N LEU A 52 -16.73 4.24 -3.54
CA LEU A 52 -17.98 4.66 -2.95
C LEU A 52 -18.93 3.46 -2.81
N PHE A 53 -19.23 3.11 -1.57
CA PHE A 53 -20.25 2.14 -1.20
C PHE A 53 -21.59 2.86 -1.01
N PRO A 54 -22.56 2.63 -1.91
CA PRO A 54 -23.85 3.29 -1.83
C PRO A 54 -24.69 2.74 -0.68
N GLN A 55 -25.40 3.63 0.03
CA GLN A 55 -26.41 3.25 1.02
C GLN A 55 -27.60 2.52 0.39
N HIS A 56 -27.98 2.95 -0.81
CA HIS A 56 -29.10 2.44 -1.59
C HIS A 56 -28.78 2.53 -3.08
N LYS A 57 -29.58 1.87 -3.91
CA LYS A 57 -29.44 1.99 -5.36
C LYS A 57 -29.76 3.43 -5.80
N PHE A 58 -28.76 4.12 -6.33
CA PHE A 58 -28.90 5.49 -6.83
C PHE A 58 -29.79 5.55 -8.08
N ALA A 59 -30.48 6.69 -8.26
CA ALA A 59 -31.23 6.96 -9.47
C ALA A 59 -30.32 7.20 -10.68
N LEU A 60 -30.82 6.97 -11.89
CA LEU A 60 -30.14 7.40 -13.12
C LEU A 60 -29.94 8.92 -13.11
N GLN A 61 -28.85 9.37 -13.71
CA GLN A 61 -28.38 10.75 -13.72
C GLN A 61 -27.96 11.31 -12.36
N THR A 62 -27.77 10.46 -11.35
CA THR A 62 -27.12 10.86 -10.11
C THR A 62 -25.69 11.29 -10.42
N GLU A 63 -25.29 12.43 -9.89
CA GLU A 63 -23.95 12.97 -10.06
C GLU A 63 -23.18 12.85 -8.75
N ILE A 64 -21.98 12.28 -8.83
CA ILE A 64 -21.10 12.04 -7.70
C ILE A 64 -19.83 12.83 -7.95
N PHE A 65 -19.42 13.67 -7.02
CA PHE A 65 -18.20 14.46 -7.13
C PHE A 65 -17.26 14.13 -5.96
N LEU A 66 -16.02 13.75 -6.26
CA LEU A 66 -14.96 13.49 -5.29
C LEU A 66 -14.24 14.80 -4.95
N TYR A 67 -14.10 15.09 -3.66
CA TYR A 67 -13.33 16.22 -3.16
C TYR A 67 -12.12 15.74 -2.37
N TRP A 68 -11.00 16.47 -2.50
CA TRP A 68 -9.76 16.23 -1.77
C TRP A 68 -9.32 17.52 -1.07
N SER A 69 -9.84 17.76 0.14
CA SER A 69 -9.53 18.92 1.00
C SER A 69 -10.03 20.30 0.51
N GLY A 70 -10.07 20.53 -0.80
CA GLY A 70 -10.48 21.78 -1.43
C GLY A 70 -11.98 21.86 -1.75
N PRO A 71 -12.47 23.06 -2.13
CA PRO A 71 -13.85 23.29 -2.54
C PRO A 71 -14.13 22.85 -3.99
N THR A 72 -13.10 22.42 -4.72
CA THR A 72 -13.19 21.96 -6.10
C THR A 72 -13.11 20.44 -6.14
N PRO A 73 -13.96 19.77 -6.92
CA PRO A 73 -13.88 18.33 -7.08
C PRO A 73 -12.68 17.92 -7.94
N GLU A 74 -12.02 16.84 -7.53
CA GLU A 74 -10.89 16.21 -8.22
C GLU A 74 -11.34 15.25 -9.32
N ASP A 75 -12.48 14.60 -9.10
CA ASP A 75 -13.09 13.68 -10.06
C ASP A 75 -14.60 13.63 -9.89
N TYR A 76 -15.29 13.00 -10.85
CA TYR A 76 -16.71 12.82 -10.81
C TYR A 76 -17.17 11.56 -11.54
N LEU A 77 -18.37 11.10 -11.19
CA LEU A 77 -19.02 9.94 -11.80
C LEU A 77 -20.51 10.23 -12.00
N ILE A 78 -21.05 9.75 -13.11
CA ILE A 78 -22.48 9.82 -13.42
C ILE A 78 -23.08 8.42 -13.39
N ILE A 79 -24.23 8.28 -12.71
CA ILE A 79 -24.98 7.03 -12.71
C ILE A 79 -25.82 6.93 -13.99
N ASP A 80 -25.58 5.89 -14.79
CA ASP A 80 -26.28 5.61 -16.04
C ASP A 80 -26.65 4.13 -16.17
N GLU A 81 -27.21 3.72 -17.31
CA GLU A 81 -27.71 2.36 -17.52
C GLU A 81 -26.62 1.29 -17.36
N ASP A 82 -25.34 1.64 -17.59
CA ASP A 82 -24.22 0.70 -17.57
C ASP A 82 -23.65 0.47 -16.17
N ASN A 83 -23.88 1.39 -15.22
CA ASN A 83 -23.34 1.32 -13.86
C ASN A 83 -24.39 1.37 -12.73
N VAL A 84 -25.67 1.67 -13.01
CA VAL A 84 -26.72 1.81 -11.98
C VAL A 84 -26.96 0.58 -11.10
N ASN A 85 -26.50 -0.59 -11.54
CA ASN A 85 -26.60 -1.84 -10.77
C ASN A 85 -25.29 -2.23 -10.07
N ASP A 86 -24.28 -1.36 -10.14
CA ASP A 86 -23.01 -1.64 -9.49
C ASP A 86 -23.16 -1.60 -7.96
N PRO A 87 -22.55 -2.56 -7.27
CA PRO A 87 -22.56 -2.58 -5.81
C PRO A 87 -21.62 -1.55 -5.19
N VAL A 88 -20.67 -1.02 -5.98
CA VAL A 88 -19.61 -0.08 -5.57
C VAL A 88 -19.25 0.78 -6.78
N TYR A 89 -19.00 2.07 -6.55
CA TYR A 89 -18.59 3.01 -7.59
C TYR A 89 -17.15 3.46 -7.37
N THR A 90 -16.38 3.60 -8.44
CA THR A 90 -14.97 4.01 -8.35
C THR A 90 -14.78 5.42 -8.88
N LEU A 91 -13.98 6.20 -8.16
CA LEU A 91 -13.48 7.50 -8.59
C LEU A 91 -11.95 7.42 -8.70
N ASN A 92 -11.36 8.36 -9.40
CA ASN A 92 -9.92 8.48 -9.59
C ASN A 92 -9.37 9.67 -8.80
N MET A 93 -8.28 9.47 -8.07
CA MET A 93 -7.49 10.56 -7.50
C MET A 93 -6.09 10.50 -8.11
N PRO A 94 -5.77 11.39 -9.09
CA PRO A 94 -4.48 11.41 -9.75
C PRO A 94 -3.34 11.55 -8.74
N LYS A 95 -2.30 10.73 -8.88
CA LYS A 95 -1.18 10.77 -7.93
C LYS A 95 -0.48 12.13 -7.90
N GLU A 96 -0.48 12.84 -9.03
CA GLU A 96 0.13 14.17 -9.16
C GLU A 96 -0.63 15.24 -8.36
N ASN A 97 -1.90 15.00 -8.03
CA ASN A 97 -2.74 15.91 -7.24
C ASN A 97 -2.67 15.61 -5.73
N ILE A 98 -1.98 14.54 -5.33
CA ILE A 98 -1.81 14.18 -3.92
C ILE A 98 -0.60 14.93 -3.36
N LEU A 99 -0.88 15.99 -2.60
CA LEU A 99 0.14 16.86 -1.99
C LEU A 99 0.51 16.39 -0.57
N PRO A 100 1.74 16.67 -0.08
CA PRO A 100 2.21 16.28 1.26
C PRO A 100 1.63 17.18 2.36
N GLU A 101 0.30 17.25 2.42
CA GLU A 101 -0.47 18.02 3.39
C GLU A 101 -1.57 17.15 4.01
N TRP A 102 -2.20 17.64 5.08
CA TRP A 102 -3.41 17.00 5.58
C TRP A 102 -4.52 17.05 4.53
N ALA A 103 -5.21 15.93 4.35
CA ALA A 103 -6.35 15.88 3.45
C ALA A 103 -7.63 15.37 4.09
N THR A 104 -8.76 15.81 3.56
CA THR A 104 -10.09 15.27 3.91
C THR A 104 -10.77 14.88 2.62
N ALA A 105 -10.92 13.58 2.39
CA ALA A 105 -11.55 13.05 1.19
C ALA A 105 -13.04 12.81 1.44
N TYR A 106 -13.90 13.17 0.50
CA TYR A 106 -15.35 12.86 0.59
C TYR A 106 -16.00 12.98 -0.79
N CYS A 107 -17.20 12.41 -0.95
CA CYS A 107 -18.03 12.64 -2.13
C CYS A 107 -19.27 13.45 -1.79
N THR A 108 -19.72 14.28 -2.72
CA THR A 108 -21.11 14.77 -2.76
C THR A 108 -21.91 13.94 -3.74
N ILE A 109 -23.10 13.51 -3.35
CA ILE A 109 -24.03 12.71 -4.15
C ILE A 109 -25.28 13.56 -4.41
N GLU A 110 -25.52 13.86 -5.68
CA GLU A 110 -26.62 14.72 -6.16
C GLU A 110 -27.61 13.88 -6.97
N GLU A 111 -28.60 13.29 -6.30
CA GLU A 111 -29.67 12.53 -6.97
C GLU A 111 -30.76 13.46 -7.52
N PRO A 112 -31.33 13.17 -8.71
CA PRO A 112 -32.41 13.98 -9.28
C PRO A 112 -33.62 14.11 -8.34
N GLY A 113 -34.02 15.35 -8.06
CA GLY A 113 -35.18 15.67 -7.22
C GLY A 113 -34.91 15.65 -5.70
N ASN A 114 -33.70 15.30 -5.28
CA ASN A 114 -33.27 15.30 -3.88
C ASN A 114 -32.23 16.41 -3.62
N GLY A 115 -32.01 16.74 -2.35
CA GLY A 115 -30.89 17.60 -1.95
C GLY A 115 -29.56 16.85 -2.01
N PRO A 116 -28.42 17.54 -2.17
CA PRO A 116 -27.11 16.92 -2.12
C PRO A 116 -26.87 16.27 -0.76
N THR A 117 -26.28 15.08 -0.77
CA THR A 117 -25.80 14.39 0.44
C THR A 117 -24.29 14.20 0.34
N GLU A 118 -23.62 14.05 1.47
CA GLU A 118 -22.18 13.79 1.49
C GLU A 118 -21.91 12.33 1.88
N THR A 119 -20.66 11.88 1.81
CA THR A 119 -20.19 10.65 2.44
C THR A 119 -19.54 10.93 3.81
N ASN A 120 -19.03 9.89 4.47
CA ASN A 120 -17.98 10.06 5.49
C ASN A 120 -16.80 10.88 4.93
N LYS A 121 -16.06 11.52 5.83
CA LYS A 121 -14.95 12.43 5.51
C LYS A 121 -13.63 11.96 6.15
N PRO A 122 -13.04 10.83 5.70
CA PRO A 122 -11.77 10.34 6.24
C PRO A 122 -10.70 11.43 6.20
N ARG A 123 -10.04 11.65 7.34
CA ARG A 123 -8.92 12.56 7.49
C ARG A 123 -7.62 11.80 7.25
N LEU A 124 -6.77 12.33 6.39
CA LEU A 124 -5.61 11.66 5.84
C LEU A 124 -4.35 12.43 6.21
N ARG A 125 -3.36 11.73 6.76
CA ARG A 125 -2.00 12.26 6.94
C ARG A 125 -1.14 11.85 5.75
N ILE A 126 -0.57 12.82 5.05
CA ILE A 126 0.22 12.57 3.83
C ILE A 126 1.65 13.06 4.07
N LYS A 127 2.64 12.17 3.88
CA LYS A 127 4.06 12.54 3.83
C LYS A 127 4.70 11.91 2.60
N LEU A 128 5.31 12.77 1.77
CA LEU A 128 6.00 12.38 0.54
C LEU A 128 7.51 12.67 0.58
N ASP A 129 8.01 13.13 1.74
CA ASP A 129 9.42 13.22 2.07
C ASP A 129 9.88 11.98 2.85
N ARG A 130 11.19 11.76 2.89
CA ARG A 130 11.78 10.61 3.61
C ARG A 130 12.44 11.05 4.91
N PRO A 131 12.29 10.29 6.01
CA PRO A 131 13.05 10.56 7.22
C PRO A 131 14.55 10.36 6.94
N GLY A 132 15.39 11.33 7.27
CA GLY A 132 16.83 11.32 7.00
C GLY A 132 17.23 11.85 5.61
N ASN A 133 16.29 11.92 4.66
CA ASN A 133 16.51 12.30 3.26
C ASN A 133 17.60 11.44 2.56
N GLU A 134 18.33 11.98 1.59
CA GLU A 134 19.46 11.29 0.96
C GLU A 134 20.64 11.12 1.93
N ASP A 135 21.32 9.98 1.84
CA ASP A 135 22.49 9.70 2.66
C ASP A 135 23.65 10.68 2.36
N PRO A 136 24.14 11.47 3.34
CA PRO A 136 25.20 12.43 3.12
C PRO A 136 26.52 11.83 2.58
N ASP A 137 26.76 10.53 2.83
CA ASP A 137 27.96 9.83 2.34
C ASP A 137 27.69 8.34 2.14
N GLY A 138 26.99 8.00 1.06
CA GLY A 138 26.66 6.62 0.68
C GLY A 138 27.85 5.74 0.29
N ALA A 139 29.10 6.22 0.40
CA ALA A 139 30.29 5.38 0.27
C ALA A 139 30.62 4.64 1.59
N LYS A 140 30.05 5.07 2.71
CA LYS A 140 30.20 4.42 4.02
C LYS A 140 29.00 3.50 4.32
N PRO A 141 29.21 2.42 5.09
CA PRO A 141 28.10 1.58 5.55
C PRO A 141 27.15 2.35 6.47
N GLY A 142 25.85 2.20 6.22
CA GLY A 142 24.78 2.88 6.97
C GLY A 142 24.61 4.34 6.56
N HIS A 143 23.47 4.92 6.91
CA HIS A 143 23.12 6.29 6.62
C HIS A 143 23.74 7.25 7.62
N GLN A 144 24.65 8.09 7.14
CA GLN A 144 25.47 8.97 7.97
C GLN A 144 24.68 10.14 8.58
N GLY A 145 23.44 10.37 8.15
CA GLY A 145 22.51 11.34 8.73
C GLY A 145 21.75 10.81 9.95
N LEU A 146 21.79 9.50 10.20
CA LEU A 146 21.16 8.87 11.36
C LEU A 146 22.21 8.64 12.45
N VAL A 147 22.24 9.52 13.46
CA VAL A 147 23.30 9.55 14.46
C VAL A 147 22.74 9.39 15.88
N PHE A 148 23.37 8.53 16.67
CA PHE A 148 23.19 8.46 18.11
C PHE A 148 24.54 8.18 18.79
N PHE A 149 24.69 8.62 20.04
CA PHE A 149 25.87 8.40 20.85
C PHE A 149 25.63 7.39 21.97
N LEU A 150 26.68 6.63 22.31
CA LEU A 150 26.69 5.74 23.46
C LEU A 150 27.13 6.54 24.71
N PRO A 151 26.84 6.06 25.92
CA PRO A 151 27.42 6.62 27.14
C PRO A 151 28.96 6.62 27.08
N GLU A 152 29.60 7.66 27.61
CA GLU A 152 31.06 7.85 27.55
C GLU A 152 31.87 6.62 28.03
N ASP A 153 31.36 5.89 29.03
CA ASP A 153 32.02 4.70 29.53
C ASP A 153 32.07 3.56 28.50
N LEU A 154 30.99 3.38 27.73
CA LEU A 154 30.92 2.38 26.66
C LEU A 154 31.75 2.80 25.44
N GLU A 155 31.78 4.09 25.10
CA GLU A 155 32.68 4.62 24.07
C GLU A 155 34.15 4.41 24.44
N ALA A 156 34.48 4.46 25.74
CA ALA A 156 35.80 4.15 26.28
C ALA A 156 36.08 2.63 26.38
N GLY A 157 35.15 1.76 25.95
CA GLY A 157 35.33 0.31 25.89
C GLY A 157 34.95 -0.45 27.17
N ALA A 158 34.14 0.13 28.06
CA ALA A 158 33.63 -0.57 29.24
C ALA A 158 32.77 -1.80 28.86
N VAL A 159 32.85 -2.83 29.70
CA VAL A 159 32.05 -4.06 29.56
C VAL A 159 30.73 -3.91 30.31
N ILE A 160 29.63 -4.21 29.65
CA ILE A 160 28.31 -4.30 30.26
C ILE A 160 28.20 -5.63 30.99
N ASP A 161 28.58 -5.62 32.26
CA ASP A 161 28.38 -6.73 33.19
C ASP A 161 26.98 -6.69 33.85
N LEU A 162 26.67 -7.66 34.70
CA LEU A 162 25.40 -7.73 35.43
C LEU A 162 25.09 -6.46 36.24
N LYS A 163 26.11 -5.76 36.74
CA LYS A 163 25.92 -4.54 37.54
C LYS A 163 25.66 -3.34 36.63
N ARG A 164 26.38 -3.22 35.51
CA ARG A 164 26.20 -2.16 34.52
C ARG A 164 24.87 -2.29 33.78
N ALA A 165 24.44 -3.53 33.48
CA ALA A 165 23.15 -3.82 32.84
C ALA A 165 21.95 -3.31 33.65
N ARG A 166 22.01 -3.39 34.99
CA ARG A 166 20.98 -2.85 35.91
C ARG A 166 20.79 -1.34 35.80
N GLN A 167 21.81 -0.62 35.33
CA GLN A 167 21.74 0.82 35.15
C GLN A 167 21.08 1.20 33.80
N GLY A 168 20.91 0.24 32.89
CA GLY A 168 20.48 0.48 31.52
C GLY A 168 21.53 1.22 30.69
N VAL A 169 21.29 1.34 29.39
CA VAL A 169 22.15 2.11 28.47
C VAL A 169 21.32 3.23 27.86
N ILE A 170 21.75 4.47 28.02
CA ILE A 170 21.09 5.64 27.46
C ILE A 170 21.76 5.95 26.12
N LEU A 171 20.98 5.93 25.05
CA LEU A 171 21.39 6.32 23.71
C LEU A 171 20.98 7.78 23.49
N ASP A 172 21.91 8.66 23.17
CA ASP A 172 21.64 10.07 22.87
C ASP A 172 21.46 10.26 21.37
N VAL A 173 20.21 10.36 20.92
CA VAL A 173 19.83 10.45 19.51
C VAL A 173 19.91 11.90 19.06
N GLN A 174 20.61 12.15 17.94
CA GLN A 174 20.70 13.47 17.35
C GLN A 174 19.54 13.71 16.37
N PRO A 175 19.10 14.97 16.18
CA PRO A 175 18.08 15.28 15.19
C PRO A 175 18.56 14.91 13.78
N TYR A 176 17.63 14.44 12.95
CA TYR A 176 17.87 14.06 11.55
C TYR A 176 16.98 14.87 10.61
N GLU A 177 17.32 14.89 9.31
CA GLU A 177 16.57 15.63 8.29
C GLU A 177 15.13 15.10 8.15
N ASN A 178 14.15 15.97 7.93
CA ASN A 178 12.72 15.62 7.86
C ASN A 178 12.17 14.89 9.11
N MET A 179 12.83 15.03 10.25
CA MET A 179 12.32 14.56 11.54
C MET A 179 10.95 15.17 11.82
N ALA A 180 9.97 14.31 12.06
CA ALA A 180 8.60 14.71 12.38
C ALA A 180 8.08 14.00 13.62
N GLU A 181 7.00 14.54 14.18
CA GLU A 181 6.25 13.84 15.21
C GLU A 181 5.76 12.49 14.69
N TYR A 182 5.71 11.50 15.59
CA TYR A 182 5.27 10.13 15.32
C TYR A 182 6.19 9.31 14.40
N ASP A 183 7.34 9.84 13.99
CA ASP A 183 8.41 9.01 13.49
C ASP A 183 8.80 7.99 14.57
N THR A 184 9.01 6.73 14.20
CA THR A 184 9.41 5.65 15.08
C THR A 184 10.90 5.33 14.86
N CYS A 185 11.72 5.66 15.85
CA CYS A 185 13.11 5.25 15.92
C CYS A 185 13.22 3.86 16.54
N ARG A 186 13.74 2.90 15.77
CA ARG A 186 13.95 1.50 16.17
C ARG A 186 15.43 1.22 16.33
N PHE A 187 15.83 0.75 17.50
CA PHE A 187 17.21 0.37 17.81
C PHE A 187 17.30 -1.14 17.88
N ALA A 188 18.10 -1.72 16.98
CA ALA A 188 18.50 -3.11 17.10
C ALA A 188 19.62 -3.21 18.14
N TRP A 189 19.33 -3.79 19.31
CA TRP A 189 20.32 -4.12 20.34
C TRP A 189 20.63 -5.62 20.24
N GLY A 190 21.60 -5.97 19.41
CA GLY A 190 21.83 -7.36 19.03
C GLY A 190 20.57 -7.95 18.38
N SER A 191 19.95 -8.93 19.04
CA SER A 191 18.72 -9.56 18.56
C SER A 191 17.43 -8.88 19.05
N GLN A 192 17.54 -7.92 19.97
CA GLN A 192 16.38 -7.27 20.58
C GLN A 192 16.09 -5.94 19.88
N LEU A 193 14.83 -5.51 19.92
CA LEU A 193 14.40 -4.24 19.37
C LEU A 193 13.90 -3.32 20.48
N VAL A 194 14.46 -2.11 20.55
CA VAL A 194 13.93 -1.01 21.35
C VAL A 194 13.30 -0.01 20.40
N SER A 195 12.17 0.59 20.75
CA SER A 195 11.50 1.57 19.91
C SER A 195 11.15 2.81 20.71
N HIS A 196 11.29 3.97 20.08
CA HIS A 196 10.87 5.26 20.58
C HIS A 196 10.06 5.97 19.51
N VAL A 197 8.92 6.55 19.89
CA VAL A 197 8.10 7.35 19.00
C VAL A 197 8.41 8.81 19.28
N VAL A 198 8.85 9.53 18.26
CA VAL A 198 9.21 10.95 18.35
C VAL A 198 8.00 11.77 18.76
N THR A 199 8.13 12.49 19.86
CA THR A 199 7.08 13.37 20.36
C THR A 199 7.16 14.75 19.69
N PRO A 200 6.07 15.54 19.69
CA PRO A 200 6.08 16.89 19.11
C PRO A 200 7.14 17.83 19.70
N ARG A 201 7.61 17.55 20.93
CA ARG A 201 8.65 18.36 21.61
C ARG A 201 10.07 17.99 21.21
N GLU A 202 10.26 16.80 20.65
CA GLU A 202 11.55 16.26 20.22
C GLU A 202 11.84 16.62 18.76
N VAL A 203 10.83 17.02 17.98
CA VAL A 203 11.01 17.42 16.57
C VAL A 203 12.10 18.48 16.42
N GLY A 204 13.12 18.16 15.62
CA GLY A 204 14.29 19.00 15.38
C GLY A 204 15.25 19.13 16.58
N ARG A 205 15.15 18.24 17.57
CA ARG A 205 16.00 18.21 18.77
C ARG A 205 16.48 16.80 19.07
N GLY A 206 17.59 16.69 19.78
CA GLY A 206 18.06 15.41 20.30
C GLY A 206 17.18 14.92 21.45
N PHE A 207 17.16 13.60 21.66
CA PHE A 207 16.41 12.93 22.71
C PHE A 207 17.09 11.64 23.15
N GLU A 208 16.75 11.17 24.35
CA GLU A 208 17.38 9.99 24.96
C GLU A 208 16.49 8.76 24.87
N VAL A 209 17.07 7.61 24.50
CA VAL A 209 16.40 6.30 24.50
C VAL A 209 17.11 5.36 25.46
N THR A 210 16.37 4.77 26.40
CA THR A 210 16.95 3.85 27.38
C THR A 210 16.76 2.39 26.98
N VAL A 211 17.87 1.68 26.78
CA VAL A 211 17.93 0.22 26.71
C VAL A 211 17.94 -0.33 28.14
N ILE A 212 16.80 -0.85 28.59
CA ILE A 212 16.61 -1.33 29.96
C ILE A 212 17.27 -2.69 30.21
N GLU A 213 17.48 -3.02 31.49
CA GLU A 213 18.11 -4.28 31.92
C GLU A 213 17.51 -5.52 31.22
N SER A 214 16.18 -5.65 31.17
CA SER A 214 15.54 -6.83 30.57
C SER A 214 15.88 -7.01 29.09
N VAL A 215 16.04 -5.94 28.33
CA VAL A 215 16.47 -5.98 26.92
C VAL A 215 17.91 -6.46 26.81
N ILE A 216 18.79 -5.92 27.67
CA ILE A 216 20.22 -6.30 27.70
C ILE A 216 20.36 -7.79 28.05
N HIS A 217 19.62 -8.28 29.05
CA HIS A 217 19.61 -9.70 29.41
C HIS A 217 19.03 -10.59 28.31
N ALA A 218 17.96 -10.15 27.64
CA ALA A 218 17.35 -10.90 26.55
C ALA A 218 18.27 -11.00 25.33
N ALA A 219 19.05 -9.97 25.03
CA ALA A 219 20.06 -10.01 23.97
C ALA A 219 21.28 -10.89 24.32
N GLY A 220 21.58 -11.02 25.62
CA GLY A 220 22.60 -11.93 26.13
C GLY A 220 24.03 -11.39 26.03
N SER A 221 24.98 -12.24 26.40
CA SER A 221 26.42 -11.92 26.39
C SER A 221 26.98 -12.01 24.97
N ASN A 222 27.56 -10.93 24.46
CA ASN A 222 28.30 -10.87 23.21
C ASN A 222 29.39 -9.78 23.29
N PRO A 223 30.68 -10.10 23.11
CA PRO A 223 31.77 -9.12 23.17
C PRO A 223 31.78 -8.11 22.02
N PHE A 224 31.04 -8.38 20.94
CA PHE A 224 30.85 -7.52 19.79
C PHE A 224 29.36 -7.47 19.45
N LEU A 225 28.54 -7.04 20.41
CA LEU A 225 27.10 -6.89 20.20
C LEU A 225 26.84 -5.68 19.28
N PRO A 226 26.27 -5.87 18.08
CA PRO A 226 25.98 -4.77 17.16
C PRO A 226 24.79 -3.95 17.64
N ILE A 227 24.87 -2.63 17.41
CA ILE A 227 23.79 -1.67 17.64
C ILE A 227 23.65 -0.76 16.42
N ALA A 228 22.42 -0.61 15.93
CA ALA A 228 22.08 0.39 14.92
C ALA A 228 20.66 0.90 15.11
N MET A 229 20.41 2.12 14.63
CA MET A 229 19.12 2.78 14.61
C MET A 229 18.52 2.74 13.20
N GLN A 230 17.22 2.55 13.10
CA GLN A 230 16.43 2.74 11.89
C GLN A 230 15.29 3.71 12.22
N VAL A 231 14.94 4.58 11.27
CA VAL A 231 13.81 5.51 11.41
C VAL A 231 12.73 5.13 10.41
N ILE A 232 11.48 5.15 10.86
CA ILE A 232 10.29 4.97 10.03
C ILE A 232 9.37 6.14 10.33
N ASP A 233 8.92 6.89 9.34
CA ASP A 233 8.05 8.03 9.61
C ASP A 233 6.61 7.63 10.00
N ALA A 234 5.81 8.63 10.37
CA ALA A 234 4.41 8.46 10.77
C ALA A 234 3.51 7.75 9.73
N VAL A 235 3.90 7.73 8.46
CA VAL A 235 3.13 7.10 7.36
C VAL A 235 3.81 5.84 6.79
N GLY A 236 4.91 5.40 7.38
CA GLY A 236 5.62 4.17 7.04
C GLY A 236 6.74 4.32 6.01
N ASN A 237 7.22 5.53 5.71
CA ASN A 237 8.37 5.72 4.82
C ASN A 237 9.69 5.40 5.56
N TYR A 238 10.61 4.77 4.84
CA TYR A 238 12.00 4.54 5.24
C TYR A 238 12.93 5.59 4.59
N PRO A 239 14.16 5.78 5.12
CA PRO A 239 15.15 6.69 4.54
C PRO A 239 15.48 6.36 3.08
N VAL A 240 15.51 5.07 2.73
CA VAL A 240 15.65 4.59 1.35
C VAL A 240 14.52 3.63 1.03
N PHE A 241 14.05 3.63 -0.23
CA PHE A 241 12.98 2.72 -0.64
C PHE A 241 13.45 1.27 -0.67
N ASP A 242 14.66 1.04 -1.18
CA ASP A 242 15.28 -0.28 -1.24
C ASP A 242 15.44 -0.82 0.18
N PRO A 243 14.70 -1.86 0.57
CA PRO A 243 14.66 -2.33 1.95
C PRO A 243 15.94 -3.08 2.34
N GLU A 244 16.75 -3.51 1.37
CA GLU A 244 18.09 -4.10 1.56
C GLU A 244 19.19 -3.05 1.65
N SER A 245 18.85 -1.77 1.48
CA SER A 245 19.83 -0.72 1.60
C SER A 245 20.30 -0.61 3.04
N ASP A 246 21.61 -0.74 3.24
CA ASP A 246 22.25 -0.44 4.52
C ASP A 246 21.92 0.99 4.98
N ALA A 247 21.61 1.91 4.07
CA ALA A 247 21.18 3.28 4.37
C ALA A 247 19.77 3.38 5.00
N ASN A 248 19.06 2.26 5.19
CA ASN A 248 17.90 2.23 6.09
C ASN A 248 18.28 2.18 7.58
N TRP A 249 19.56 1.99 7.88
CA TRP A 249 20.11 1.90 9.22
C TRP A 249 21.20 2.94 9.41
N SER A 250 21.41 3.40 10.63
CA SER A 250 22.61 4.14 11.01
C SER A 250 23.87 3.27 10.83
N PRO A 251 25.07 3.86 10.87
CA PRO A 251 26.30 3.10 11.06
C PRO A 251 26.22 2.18 12.28
N LEU A 252 26.86 1.01 12.17
CA LEU A 252 26.95 0.05 13.27
C LEU A 252 27.87 0.57 14.38
N ASN A 253 27.34 0.55 15.60
CA ASN A 253 28.10 0.67 16.82
C ASN A 253 28.24 -0.69 17.50
N TRP A 254 29.25 -0.86 18.35
CA TRP A 254 29.55 -2.15 18.99
C TRP A 254 29.70 -1.96 20.49
N VAL A 255 29.10 -2.85 21.27
CA VAL A 255 29.27 -2.90 22.72
C VAL A 255 29.69 -4.29 23.18
N ASN A 256 30.42 -4.33 24.30
CA ASN A 256 30.85 -5.59 24.91
C ASN A 256 29.91 -5.94 26.06
N VAL A 257 29.10 -6.99 25.90
CA VAL A 257 28.17 -7.48 26.92
C VAL A 257 28.66 -8.80 27.48
N ASN A 258 28.84 -8.87 28.80
CA ASN A 258 29.22 -10.10 29.50
C ASN A 258 28.44 -10.26 30.81
N LEU A 259 27.31 -10.95 30.75
CA LEU A 259 26.40 -11.16 31.88
C LEU A 259 26.71 -12.45 32.66
N GLY A 260 27.76 -13.19 32.29
CA GLY A 260 28.09 -14.48 32.91
C GLY A 260 27.07 -15.59 32.63
N THR A 261 26.09 -15.36 31.76
CA THR A 261 25.08 -16.33 31.33
C THR A 261 25.48 -16.91 29.97
N ARG A 262 25.52 -18.25 29.86
CA ARG A 262 25.62 -18.92 28.56
C ARG A 262 24.20 -19.34 28.16
N LEU A 263 23.58 -18.54 27.28
CA LEU A 263 22.31 -18.90 26.66
C LEU A 263 22.53 -20.04 25.65
N LEU A 264 21.45 -20.73 25.30
CA LEU A 264 21.45 -21.63 24.15
C LEU A 264 21.85 -20.81 22.91
N GLU A 265 22.96 -21.20 22.28
CA GLU A 265 23.52 -20.48 21.12
C GLU A 265 22.48 -20.41 19.99
N ALA A 266 22.47 -19.29 19.27
CA ALA A 266 21.58 -19.15 18.13
C ALA A 266 21.94 -20.18 17.05
N PRO A 267 20.96 -20.73 16.34
CA PRO A 267 21.24 -21.35 15.05
C PRO A 267 21.89 -20.32 14.11
N PHE A 268 22.73 -20.80 13.19
CA PHE A 268 23.50 -19.95 12.28
C PHE A 268 23.45 -20.49 10.84
N LEU A 269 23.66 -19.61 9.87
CA LEU A 269 23.73 -19.99 8.46
C LEU A 269 24.94 -20.89 8.21
N GLU A 270 24.84 -21.91 7.34
CA GLU A 270 26.02 -22.72 6.99
C GLU A 270 27.14 -21.88 6.36
N GLN A 271 26.78 -20.83 5.61
CA GLN A 271 27.71 -19.87 5.04
C GLN A 271 28.21 -18.84 6.07
N PRO A 272 29.37 -18.20 5.84
CA PRO A 272 29.81 -17.09 6.66
C PRO A 272 28.90 -15.86 6.52
N GLY A 273 28.72 -15.13 7.61
CA GLY A 273 27.92 -13.91 7.67
C GLY A 273 26.44 -14.16 8.00
N ASP A 274 25.66 -13.09 7.89
CA ASP A 274 24.23 -13.00 8.23
C ASP A 274 23.38 -12.58 7.02
N VAL A 275 23.96 -12.59 5.82
CA VAL A 275 23.29 -12.23 4.57
C VAL A 275 23.10 -13.46 3.70
N ILE A 276 21.87 -13.68 3.25
CA ILE A 276 21.52 -14.65 2.22
C ILE A 276 21.39 -13.92 0.89
N ASP A 277 22.36 -14.09 -0.01
CA ASP A 277 22.29 -13.55 -1.36
C ASP A 277 21.49 -14.51 -2.26
N LEU A 278 20.31 -14.08 -2.72
CA LEU A 278 19.41 -14.91 -3.54
C LEU A 278 20.05 -15.33 -4.88
N LYS A 279 20.97 -14.53 -5.43
CA LYS A 279 21.68 -14.85 -6.67
C LYS A 279 22.70 -15.95 -6.43
N GLN A 280 23.38 -15.92 -5.29
CA GLN A 280 24.34 -16.96 -4.90
C GLN A 280 23.64 -18.25 -4.45
N LEU A 281 22.51 -18.13 -3.73
CA LEU A 281 21.70 -19.26 -3.27
C LEU A 281 21.15 -20.09 -4.45
N GLY A 282 20.83 -19.44 -5.57
CA GLY A 282 20.30 -20.11 -6.75
C GLY A 282 18.96 -20.81 -6.47
N VAL A 283 18.85 -22.08 -6.83
CA VAL A 283 17.63 -22.90 -6.65
C VAL A 283 17.67 -23.80 -5.41
N GLY A 284 18.78 -23.79 -4.65
CA GLY A 284 18.97 -24.64 -3.48
C GLY A 284 18.29 -24.10 -2.22
N PRO A 285 18.02 -24.95 -1.21
CA PRO A 285 17.52 -24.48 0.08
C PRO A 285 18.58 -23.67 0.82
N GLN A 286 18.14 -22.81 1.74
CA GLN A 286 19.05 -22.18 2.70
C GLN A 286 19.28 -23.13 3.87
N LYS A 287 20.56 -23.43 4.14
CA LYS A 287 20.97 -24.34 5.21
C LYS A 287 21.26 -23.59 6.49
N ILE A 288 20.72 -24.10 7.59
CA ILE A 288 20.96 -23.60 8.94
C ILE A 288 21.52 -24.71 9.81
N LYS A 289 22.49 -24.38 10.65
CA LYS A 289 23.10 -25.31 11.60
C LYS A 289 22.90 -24.87 13.03
N LEU A 290 22.73 -25.85 13.90
CA LEU A 290 22.74 -25.69 15.35
C LEU A 290 23.72 -26.70 15.93
N PHE A 291 24.67 -26.25 16.74
CA PHE A 291 25.57 -27.15 17.45
C PHE A 291 24.89 -27.74 18.68
N LEU A 292 24.84 -29.07 18.76
CA LEU A 292 24.21 -29.81 19.85
C LEU A 292 25.22 -30.05 20.97
N ASP A 293 25.54 -29.04 21.77
CA ASP A 293 26.46 -29.15 22.92
C ASP A 293 25.95 -30.22 23.92
N PRO A 294 26.77 -31.24 24.26
CA PRO A 294 26.38 -32.28 25.22
C PRO A 294 26.11 -31.76 26.65
N MET A 295 26.48 -30.51 26.98
CA MET A 295 26.13 -29.86 28.25
C MET A 295 24.73 -29.24 28.23
N VAL A 296 24.14 -29.02 27.05
CA VAL A 296 22.85 -28.31 26.88
C VAL A 296 21.74 -29.25 26.40
N PHE A 297 22.07 -30.19 25.52
CA PHE A 297 21.12 -31.08 24.85
C PHE A 297 21.24 -32.52 25.31
N ASP A 298 20.12 -33.24 25.35
CA ASP A 298 20.03 -34.68 25.58
C ASP A 298 19.45 -35.40 24.36
N LYS A 299 19.81 -36.68 24.19
CA LYS A 299 19.18 -37.53 23.18
C LYS A 299 17.67 -37.66 23.47
N GLY A 300 16.84 -37.38 22.47
CA GLY A 300 15.38 -37.40 22.55
C GLY A 300 14.75 -36.04 22.81
N ASP A 301 15.53 -34.99 23.08
CA ASP A 301 15.03 -33.62 23.10
C ASP A 301 14.50 -33.23 21.71
N ARG A 302 13.52 -32.32 21.67
CA ARG A 302 12.99 -31.78 20.42
C ARG A 302 13.45 -30.34 20.23
N VAL A 303 13.96 -30.04 19.05
CA VAL A 303 14.37 -28.70 18.64
C VAL A 303 13.45 -28.25 17.53
N ARG A 304 12.74 -27.16 17.77
CA ARG A 304 11.97 -26.44 16.75
C ARG A 304 12.78 -25.24 16.28
N LEU A 305 13.08 -25.17 14.99
CA LEU A 305 13.55 -23.97 14.32
C LEU A 305 12.38 -23.02 14.12
N ASP A 306 12.55 -21.77 14.49
CA ASP A 306 11.60 -20.69 14.29
C ASP A 306 12.26 -19.61 13.41
N TRP A 307 11.73 -19.44 12.20
CA TRP A 307 12.14 -18.45 11.21
C TRP A 307 11.04 -17.40 11.08
N ASP A 308 11.22 -16.25 11.74
CA ASP A 308 10.27 -15.14 11.66
C ASP A 308 10.69 -14.18 10.54
N GLY A 309 10.36 -14.55 9.30
CA GLY A 309 10.70 -13.81 8.11
C GLY A 309 9.75 -12.63 7.85
N ARG A 310 10.30 -11.51 7.42
CA ARG A 310 9.58 -10.33 6.94
C ARG A 310 10.15 -9.90 5.60
N ASP A 311 9.31 -9.72 4.60
CA ASP A 311 9.77 -9.23 3.29
C ASP A 311 10.16 -7.74 3.34
N ALA A 312 10.59 -7.23 2.18
CA ALA A 312 10.83 -5.82 1.88
C ALA A 312 9.76 -4.87 2.46
N GLU A 313 8.50 -5.27 2.36
CA GLU A 313 7.34 -4.49 2.77
C GLU A 313 6.89 -4.81 4.22
N ASN A 314 7.74 -5.50 4.99
CA ASN A 314 7.53 -5.90 6.39
C ASN A 314 6.35 -6.88 6.59
N VAL A 315 5.96 -7.62 5.54
CA VAL A 315 4.94 -8.66 5.59
C VAL A 315 5.50 -9.92 6.21
N LEU A 316 4.81 -10.44 7.23
CA LEU A 316 5.24 -11.63 7.95
C LEU A 316 5.09 -12.89 7.08
N MET A 317 6.17 -13.64 6.91
CA MET A 317 6.21 -14.95 6.27
C MET A 317 6.97 -15.94 7.18
N PRO A 318 6.30 -16.44 8.24
CA PRO A 318 6.94 -17.31 9.20
C PRO A 318 7.15 -18.71 8.61
N TYR A 319 8.22 -19.37 9.04
CA TYR A 319 8.50 -20.77 8.77
C TYR A 319 8.98 -21.46 10.05
N SER A 320 8.63 -22.72 10.24
CA SER A 320 9.17 -23.51 11.34
C SER A 320 9.30 -24.98 10.95
N GLU A 321 10.36 -25.61 11.46
CA GLU A 321 10.64 -27.04 11.27
C GLU A 321 11.05 -27.63 12.62
N GLU A 322 10.58 -28.83 12.95
CA GLU A 322 10.94 -29.51 14.21
C GLU A 322 11.70 -30.82 13.94
N LYS A 323 12.77 -31.04 14.71
CA LYS A 323 13.60 -32.25 14.65
C LYS A 323 13.91 -32.77 16.05
N THR A 324 14.16 -34.07 16.15
CA THR A 324 14.57 -34.74 17.38
C THR A 324 16.09 -34.86 17.47
N VAL A 325 16.65 -34.65 18.67
CA VAL A 325 18.08 -34.82 18.95
C VAL A 325 18.42 -36.31 18.98
N GLU A 326 19.08 -36.79 17.93
CA GLU A 326 19.52 -38.19 17.83
C GLU A 326 20.86 -38.46 18.51
N ARG A 327 21.76 -37.47 18.49
CA ARG A 327 23.10 -37.51 19.11
C ARG A 327 23.59 -36.09 19.44
N THR A 328 24.38 -35.97 20.50
CA THR A 328 25.03 -34.72 20.92
C THR A 328 26.46 -34.63 20.37
N ASN A 329 27.12 -33.48 20.58
CA ASN A 329 28.42 -33.12 20.02
C ASN A 329 28.45 -33.23 18.48
N SER A 330 27.38 -32.76 17.84
CA SER A 330 27.22 -32.75 16.39
C SER A 330 26.36 -31.57 15.94
N PHE A 331 26.29 -31.31 14.64
CA PHE A 331 25.40 -30.29 14.10
C PHE A 331 24.05 -30.89 13.70
N MET A 332 22.97 -30.22 14.11
CA MET A 332 21.64 -30.40 13.53
C MET A 332 21.50 -29.43 12.36
N GLU A 333 21.06 -29.94 11.21
CA GLU A 333 20.88 -29.15 9.99
C GLU A 333 19.38 -28.98 9.69
N PHE A 334 18.99 -27.78 9.30
CA PHE A 334 17.65 -27.43 8.82
C PHE A 334 17.75 -26.87 7.41
N ASP A 335 16.81 -27.24 6.55
CA ASP A 335 16.78 -26.83 5.14
C ASP A 335 15.55 -25.95 4.93
N ILE A 336 15.76 -24.63 4.93
CA ILE A 336 14.67 -23.70 4.60
C ILE A 336 14.43 -23.77 3.09
N PRO A 337 13.20 -24.11 2.66
CA PRO A 337 12.89 -24.21 1.24
C PRO A 337 13.21 -22.91 0.50
N ASN A 338 13.78 -23.03 -0.70
CA ASN A 338 14.22 -21.87 -1.50
C ASN A 338 13.10 -20.83 -1.71
N GLU A 339 11.86 -21.30 -1.95
CA GLU A 339 10.67 -20.44 -2.10
C GLU A 339 10.38 -19.59 -0.85
N ARG A 340 10.70 -20.08 0.36
CA ARG A 340 10.51 -19.32 1.61
C ARG A 340 11.52 -18.20 1.74
N VAL A 341 12.75 -18.47 1.30
CA VAL A 341 13.83 -17.48 1.32
C VAL A 341 13.59 -16.41 0.25
N ARG A 342 13.22 -16.80 -0.97
CA ARG A 342 12.94 -15.87 -2.08
C ARG A 342 11.77 -14.95 -1.81
N ALA A 343 10.75 -15.45 -1.10
CA ALA A 343 9.61 -14.63 -0.71
C ALA A 343 10.00 -13.46 0.23
N LEU A 344 11.15 -13.57 0.90
CA LEU A 344 11.71 -12.55 1.78
C LEU A 344 12.75 -11.66 1.11
N GLY A 345 12.97 -11.78 -0.20
CA GLY A 345 13.96 -10.95 -0.89
C GLY A 345 13.70 -9.47 -0.64
N GLY A 346 14.69 -8.72 -0.20
CA GLY A 346 14.46 -7.35 0.22
C GLY A 346 14.33 -7.18 1.74
N GLY A 347 14.08 -8.27 2.46
CA GLY A 347 13.66 -8.26 3.85
C GLY A 347 14.60 -8.98 4.80
N VAL A 348 14.10 -9.20 6.02
CA VAL A 348 14.88 -9.75 7.12
C VAL A 348 14.14 -10.87 7.83
N SER A 349 14.89 -11.80 8.40
CA SER A 349 14.35 -12.84 9.28
C SER A 349 15.01 -12.78 10.65
N MET A 350 14.21 -13.07 11.68
CA MET A 350 14.73 -13.41 12.99
C MET A 350 14.76 -14.92 13.13
N LEU A 351 15.96 -15.47 13.19
CA LEU A 351 16.20 -16.90 13.31
C LEU A 351 16.41 -17.29 14.77
N SER A 352 15.66 -18.27 15.25
CA SER A 352 15.80 -18.81 16.61
C SER A 352 15.42 -20.29 16.69
N CYS A 353 15.70 -20.93 17.81
CA CYS A 353 15.27 -22.30 18.10
C CYS A 353 14.63 -22.40 19.48
N SER A 354 13.59 -23.23 19.59
CA SER A 354 12.97 -23.65 20.83
C SER A 354 13.37 -25.10 21.16
N LEU A 355 14.05 -25.30 22.29
CA LEU A 355 14.45 -26.60 22.83
C LEU A 355 13.41 -27.09 23.85
N HIS A 356 12.75 -28.19 23.53
CA HIS A 356 11.85 -28.92 24.43
C HIS A 356 12.61 -30.09 25.06
N ARG A 357 12.82 -30.04 26.37
CA ARG A 357 13.57 -31.06 27.10
C ARG A 357 12.70 -32.27 27.42
N VAL A 358 13.12 -33.44 27.00
CA VAL A 358 12.36 -34.68 27.23
C VAL A 358 12.30 -35.07 28.72
N LYS A 359 13.31 -34.68 29.52
CA LYS A 359 13.42 -35.08 30.93
C LYS A 359 12.62 -34.19 31.88
N THR A 360 12.54 -32.89 31.59
CA THR A 360 11.93 -31.90 32.49
C THR A 360 10.65 -31.29 31.95
N ASP A 361 10.35 -31.50 30.67
CA ASP A 361 9.26 -30.86 29.92
C ASP A 361 9.37 -29.32 29.87
N ASP A 362 10.57 -28.79 30.14
CA ASP A 362 10.85 -27.36 30.01
C ASP A 362 11.08 -26.98 28.55
N VAL A 363 10.68 -25.76 28.20
CA VAL A 363 10.99 -25.12 26.92
C VAL A 363 12.00 -24.01 27.14
N VAL A 364 13.11 -24.05 26.40
CA VAL A 364 14.15 -23.02 26.40
C VAL A 364 14.33 -22.48 24.99
N VAL A 365 14.28 -21.17 24.82
CA VAL A 365 14.51 -20.51 23.54
C VAL A 365 15.98 -20.09 23.41
N SER A 366 16.55 -20.24 22.22
CA SER A 366 17.92 -19.81 21.91
C SER A 366 18.05 -18.30 21.84
N MET A 367 19.29 -17.82 21.81
CA MET A 367 19.58 -16.50 21.22
C MET A 367 18.98 -16.44 19.81
N GLN A 368 18.61 -15.24 19.36
CA GLN A 368 18.13 -15.05 18.00
C GLN A 368 19.22 -14.41 17.14
N THR A 369 19.28 -14.78 15.86
CA THR A 369 20.17 -14.17 14.88
C THR A 369 19.33 -13.48 13.82
N ARG A 370 19.61 -12.21 13.58
CA ARG A 370 19.03 -11.51 12.43
C ARG A 370 19.72 -11.99 11.17
N VAL A 371 18.94 -12.28 10.14
CA VAL A 371 19.42 -12.65 8.81
C VAL A 371 18.78 -11.71 7.80
N SER A 372 19.57 -11.15 6.88
CA SER A 372 19.06 -10.29 5.80
C SER A 372 19.07 -11.05 4.48
N VAL A 373 18.09 -10.81 3.60
CA VAL A 373 17.93 -11.54 2.34
C VAL A 373 18.18 -10.61 1.16
N ARG A 374 19.45 -10.58 0.74
CA ARG A 374 19.91 -9.74 -0.36
C ARG A 374 19.39 -10.21 -1.71
N GLY A 375 18.72 -9.28 -2.39
CA GLY A 375 18.13 -9.44 -3.70
C GLY A 375 16.63 -9.23 -3.64
N ALA A 376 16.06 -8.54 -4.63
CA ALA A 376 14.64 -8.23 -4.62
C ALA A 376 13.78 -9.51 -4.59
N ALA A 377 12.73 -9.51 -3.77
CA ALA A 377 11.67 -10.50 -3.90
C ALA A 377 11.14 -10.44 -5.33
N SER A 378 10.86 -11.60 -5.93
CA SER A 378 10.22 -11.63 -7.23
C SER A 378 8.90 -10.86 -7.15
N PRO A 379 8.68 -9.83 -7.99
CA PRO A 379 7.39 -9.18 -8.03
C PRO A 379 6.34 -10.22 -8.41
N TRP A 380 5.15 -10.11 -7.83
CA TRP A 380 4.03 -10.95 -8.20
C TRP A 380 3.72 -10.70 -9.67
N LEU A 381 3.85 -11.73 -10.49
CA LEU A 381 3.73 -11.60 -11.93
C LEU A 381 2.35 -11.08 -12.31
N ALA A 382 2.28 -10.30 -13.38
CA ALA A 382 1.01 -9.84 -13.91
C ALA A 382 0.13 -11.03 -14.32
N PRO A 383 -1.20 -10.93 -14.15
CA PRO A 383 -2.13 -11.89 -14.71
C PRO A 383 -1.96 -12.05 -16.22
N GLN A 384 -2.55 -13.10 -16.77
CA GLN A 384 -2.71 -13.30 -18.21
C GLN A 384 -4.19 -13.53 -18.53
N VAL A 385 -4.63 -13.12 -19.72
CA VAL A 385 -6.00 -13.37 -20.20
C VAL A 385 -5.91 -14.25 -21.45
N LYS A 386 -6.47 -15.47 -21.39
CA LYS A 386 -6.34 -16.45 -22.48
C LYS A 386 -6.95 -15.98 -23.80
N GLU A 387 -8.04 -15.21 -23.72
CA GLU A 387 -8.80 -14.68 -24.86
C GLU A 387 -8.18 -13.39 -25.42
N SER A 388 -7.14 -12.84 -24.78
CA SER A 388 -6.42 -11.68 -25.30
C SER A 388 -5.30 -12.10 -26.25
N ALA A 389 -5.04 -11.27 -27.26
CA ALA A 389 -3.94 -11.46 -28.19
C ALA A 389 -3.19 -10.14 -28.39
N ALA A 390 -1.86 -10.16 -28.20
CA ALA A 390 -1.00 -8.98 -28.34
C ALA A 390 -1.52 -7.75 -27.57
N GLY A 391 -1.97 -7.95 -26.32
CA GLY A 391 -2.48 -6.88 -25.45
C GLY A 391 -3.88 -6.36 -25.80
N HIS A 392 -4.60 -7.01 -26.71
CA HIS A 392 -5.96 -6.62 -27.10
C HIS A 392 -6.98 -7.70 -26.71
N LEU A 393 -8.12 -7.28 -26.19
CA LEU A 393 -9.26 -8.14 -25.83
C LEU A 393 -10.51 -7.67 -26.59
N ASP A 394 -11.19 -8.61 -27.26
CA ASP A 394 -12.46 -8.32 -27.93
C ASP A 394 -13.57 -8.14 -26.88
N PRO A 395 -14.31 -7.00 -26.87
CA PRO A 395 -15.38 -6.75 -25.91
C PRO A 395 -16.59 -7.68 -26.10
N ALA A 396 -16.68 -8.41 -27.21
CA ALA A 396 -17.77 -9.35 -27.51
C ALA A 396 -17.48 -10.79 -27.07
N VAL A 397 -16.36 -11.05 -26.38
CA VAL A 397 -16.10 -12.39 -25.83
C VAL A 397 -17.18 -12.79 -24.83
N PRO A 398 -17.64 -14.06 -24.84
CA PRO A 398 -18.65 -14.51 -23.89
C PRO A 398 -18.13 -14.57 -22.45
N LYS A 399 -16.80 -14.67 -22.27
CA LYS A 399 -16.08 -14.64 -21.00
C LYS A 399 -14.60 -14.36 -21.23
N ALA A 400 -13.91 -13.90 -20.19
CA ALA A 400 -12.46 -13.83 -20.12
C ALA A 400 -11.94 -14.77 -19.03
N THR A 401 -10.90 -15.55 -19.34
CA THR A 401 -10.23 -16.50 -18.44
C THR A 401 -8.91 -15.89 -18.00
N VAL A 402 -8.87 -15.47 -16.73
CA VAL A 402 -7.68 -14.88 -16.11
C VAL A 402 -6.84 -15.98 -15.47
N VAL A 403 -5.56 -16.00 -15.82
CA VAL A 403 -4.58 -16.96 -15.32
C VAL A 403 -3.57 -16.24 -14.45
N ILE A 404 -3.37 -16.74 -13.23
CA ILE A 404 -2.36 -16.25 -12.29
C ILE A 404 -1.48 -17.43 -11.89
N VAL A 405 -0.17 -17.20 -11.79
CA VAL A 405 0.76 -18.14 -11.16
C VAL A 405 0.90 -17.73 -9.70
N ALA A 406 0.48 -18.60 -8.77
CA ALA A 406 0.51 -18.29 -7.35
C ALA A 406 1.94 -17.94 -6.90
N PRO A 407 2.18 -16.74 -6.35
CA PRO A 407 3.52 -16.31 -5.95
C PRO A 407 4.19 -17.25 -4.95
N GLU A 408 5.53 -17.31 -4.95
CA GLU A 408 6.32 -18.09 -4.00
C GLU A 408 5.99 -17.72 -2.54
N GLY A 409 6.04 -18.70 -1.63
CA GLY A 409 5.70 -18.49 -0.22
C GLY A 409 4.21 -18.38 0.10
N TRP A 410 3.32 -18.43 -0.90
CA TRP A 410 1.88 -18.58 -0.63
C TRP A 410 1.57 -19.98 -0.11
N ASP A 411 0.89 -20.02 1.04
CA ASP A 411 0.29 -21.19 1.65
C ASP A 411 -1.22 -21.21 1.44
N ALA A 412 -1.82 -22.39 1.52
CA ALA A 412 -3.26 -22.55 1.69
C ALA A 412 -3.65 -22.18 3.15
N SER A 413 -4.71 -21.43 3.45
CA SER A 413 -5.70 -20.74 2.60
C SER A 413 -5.36 -19.27 2.38
N ALA A 414 -5.59 -18.73 1.17
CA ALA A 414 -5.35 -17.32 0.84
C ALA A 414 -6.61 -16.65 0.30
N GLN A 415 -6.80 -15.35 0.55
CA GLN A 415 -7.89 -14.57 -0.06
C GLN A 415 -7.31 -13.67 -1.14
N VAL A 416 -7.75 -13.86 -2.39
CA VAL A 416 -7.26 -13.10 -3.54
C VAL A 416 -8.38 -12.24 -4.08
N ARG A 417 -8.06 -10.98 -4.37
CA ARG A 417 -8.92 -10.06 -5.08
C ARG A 417 -8.34 -9.81 -6.46
N LEU A 418 -9.11 -10.10 -7.50
CA LEU A 418 -8.83 -9.73 -8.87
C LEU A 418 -9.45 -8.36 -9.15
N VAL A 419 -8.68 -7.46 -9.76
CA VAL A 419 -9.10 -6.08 -10.05
C VAL A 419 -8.84 -5.78 -11.52
N TRP A 420 -9.90 -5.40 -12.23
CA TRP A 420 -9.85 -4.79 -13.56
C TRP A 420 -10.23 -3.32 -13.41
N VAL A 421 -9.41 -2.41 -13.90
CA VAL A 421 -9.68 -0.96 -13.85
C VAL A 421 -9.40 -0.31 -15.19
N GLY A 422 -10.31 0.53 -15.68
CA GLY A 422 -10.15 1.29 -16.91
C GLY A 422 -11.04 2.53 -16.86
N GLY A 423 -10.43 3.71 -16.85
CA GLY A 423 -11.17 4.95 -16.55
C GLY A 423 -11.86 4.86 -15.20
N SER A 424 -13.17 5.16 -15.16
CA SER A 424 -14.02 5.00 -13.97
C SER A 424 -14.68 3.61 -13.85
N VAL A 425 -14.44 2.71 -14.81
CA VAL A 425 -15.00 1.36 -14.80
C VAL A 425 -14.07 0.46 -14.00
N ILE A 426 -14.62 -0.20 -12.98
CA ILE A 426 -13.91 -1.24 -12.22
C ILE A 426 -14.71 -2.54 -12.25
N HIS A 427 -14.01 -3.66 -12.23
CA HIS A 427 -14.60 -4.95 -11.93
C HIS A 427 -13.72 -5.66 -10.90
N ILE A 428 -14.29 -5.98 -9.74
CA ILE A 428 -13.62 -6.65 -8.63
C ILE A 428 -14.23 -8.02 -8.43
N GLN A 429 -13.38 -9.05 -8.34
CA GLN A 429 -13.78 -10.41 -8.03
C GLN A 429 -12.93 -10.95 -6.88
N GLU A 430 -13.56 -11.39 -5.79
CA GLU A 430 -12.86 -11.99 -4.65
C GLU A 430 -12.96 -13.51 -4.68
N HIS A 431 -11.85 -14.16 -4.38
CA HIS A 431 -11.69 -15.61 -4.38
C HIS A 431 -11.00 -16.08 -3.11
N THR A 432 -11.56 -17.11 -2.48
CA THR A 432 -10.89 -17.82 -1.38
C THR A 432 -10.22 -19.06 -1.93
N LEU A 433 -8.89 -19.06 -1.91
CA LEU A 433 -8.08 -20.22 -2.28
C LEU A 433 -7.97 -21.15 -1.09
N VAL A 434 -8.68 -22.28 -1.14
CA VAL A 434 -8.65 -23.30 -0.09
C VAL A 434 -7.38 -24.15 -0.19
N THR A 435 -6.89 -24.36 -1.41
CA THR A 435 -5.63 -25.06 -1.70
C THR A 435 -4.91 -24.35 -2.85
N ILE A 436 -3.59 -24.48 -2.90
CA ILE A 436 -2.79 -24.03 -4.03
C ILE A 436 -2.44 -25.28 -4.86
N PRO A 437 -2.80 -25.33 -6.15
CA PRO A 437 -2.47 -26.45 -7.04
C PRO A 437 -0.96 -26.72 -7.12
N ALA A 438 -0.58 -27.96 -7.43
CA ALA A 438 0.83 -28.35 -7.52
C ALA A 438 1.59 -27.64 -8.66
N ASP A 439 0.91 -27.30 -9.75
CA ASP A 439 1.45 -26.48 -10.84
C ASP A 439 1.39 -24.97 -10.55
N ARG A 440 0.79 -24.58 -9.42
CA ARG A 440 0.55 -23.20 -8.96
C ARG A 440 -0.28 -22.35 -9.93
N ILE A 441 -0.95 -22.95 -10.92
CA ILE A 441 -1.77 -22.22 -11.89
C ILE A 441 -3.18 -22.05 -11.33
N LEU A 442 -3.62 -20.80 -11.23
CA LEU A 442 -4.95 -20.41 -10.78
C LEU A 442 -5.72 -19.80 -11.96
N GLU A 443 -6.94 -20.28 -12.19
CA GLU A 443 -7.81 -19.77 -13.25
C GLU A 443 -9.08 -19.15 -12.67
N PHE A 444 -9.38 -17.93 -13.09
CA PHE A 444 -10.56 -17.16 -12.70
C PHE A 444 -11.36 -16.79 -13.96
N THR A 445 -12.69 -16.80 -13.88
CA THR A 445 -13.58 -16.47 -15.00
C THR A 445 -14.30 -15.17 -14.73
N VAL A 446 -14.23 -14.25 -15.71
CA VAL A 446 -14.96 -12.99 -15.76
C VAL A 446 -15.98 -13.07 -16.88
N ASP A 447 -17.25 -12.79 -16.58
CA ASP A 447 -18.34 -12.87 -17.56
C ASP A 447 -18.21 -11.82 -18.67
N GLY A 448 -18.61 -12.16 -19.90
CA GLY A 448 -18.53 -11.27 -21.05
C GLY A 448 -19.29 -9.97 -20.90
N GLU A 449 -20.38 -9.96 -20.12
CA GLU A 449 -21.12 -8.74 -19.76
C GLU A 449 -20.23 -7.75 -19.00
N GLN A 450 -19.34 -8.24 -18.13
CA GLN A 450 -18.40 -7.38 -17.41
C GLN A 450 -17.27 -6.90 -18.32
N VAL A 451 -16.75 -7.77 -19.20
CA VAL A 451 -15.72 -7.39 -20.19
C VAL A 451 -16.21 -6.29 -21.12
N LYS A 452 -17.47 -6.37 -21.57
CA LYS A 452 -18.08 -5.40 -22.48
C LYS A 452 -18.08 -3.97 -21.92
N ARG A 453 -18.16 -3.81 -20.60
CA ARG A 453 -18.15 -2.48 -19.93
C ARG A 453 -16.84 -1.73 -20.12
N PHE A 454 -15.74 -2.46 -20.34
CA PHE A 454 -14.44 -1.88 -20.62
C PHE A 454 -14.24 -1.53 -22.11
N ASN A 455 -15.24 -1.74 -22.97
CA ASN A 455 -15.12 -1.46 -24.40
C ASN A 455 -14.60 -0.03 -24.63
N THR A 456 -13.58 0.09 -25.48
CA THR A 456 -12.82 1.31 -25.81
C THR A 456 -11.76 1.75 -24.81
N LEU A 457 -11.70 1.14 -23.62
CA LEU A 457 -10.81 1.56 -22.53
C LEU A 457 -9.49 0.80 -22.54
N LEU A 458 -8.42 1.54 -22.22
CA LEU A 458 -7.17 0.93 -21.75
C LEU A 458 -7.42 0.46 -20.31
N THR A 459 -7.26 -0.84 -20.09
CA THR A 459 -7.63 -1.52 -18.85
C THR A 459 -6.39 -2.14 -18.21
N GLU A 460 -6.21 -1.91 -16.91
CA GLU A 460 -5.21 -2.57 -16.10
C GLU A 460 -5.85 -3.74 -15.34
N LEU A 461 -5.21 -4.90 -15.39
CA LEU A 461 -5.62 -6.11 -14.67
C LEU A 461 -4.53 -6.54 -13.70
N TYR A 462 -4.88 -6.67 -12.43
CA TYR A 462 -3.96 -7.10 -11.38
C TYR A 462 -4.70 -7.87 -10.28
N TYR A 463 -3.94 -8.46 -9.34
CA TYR A 463 -4.50 -9.09 -8.16
C TYR A 463 -3.80 -8.65 -6.88
N VAL A 464 -4.52 -8.80 -5.78
CA VAL A 464 -4.09 -8.44 -4.44
C VAL A 464 -4.40 -9.61 -3.51
N ARG A 465 -3.51 -9.89 -2.56
CA ARG A 465 -3.81 -10.81 -1.45
C ARG A 465 -4.42 -10.00 -0.30
N THR A 466 -5.59 -10.40 0.15
CA THR A 466 -6.46 -9.62 1.06
C THR A 466 -6.52 -10.17 2.48
N ASP A 467 -5.92 -11.34 2.74
CA ASP A 467 -5.79 -11.91 4.09
C ASP A 467 -4.58 -11.35 4.88
N LEU A 468 -3.78 -10.47 4.28
CA LEU A 468 -2.63 -9.82 4.91
C LEU A 468 -2.89 -8.33 5.16
N PRO A 469 -2.34 -7.73 6.24
CA PRO A 469 -2.61 -6.35 6.65
C PRO A 469 -2.07 -5.30 5.67
N SER A 470 -1.07 -5.64 4.86
CA SER A 470 -0.61 -4.85 3.72
C SER A 470 -0.95 -5.58 2.43
N SER A 471 -1.76 -4.92 1.61
CA SER A 471 -2.11 -5.33 0.26
C SER A 471 -0.90 -5.14 -0.66
N ARG A 472 -0.14 -6.21 -0.89
CA ARG A 472 0.79 -6.25 -2.02
C ARG A 472 0.00 -6.49 -3.29
N GLU A 473 0.21 -5.66 -4.30
CA GLU A 473 -0.38 -5.84 -5.62
C GLU A 473 0.56 -6.63 -6.53
N SER A 474 0.00 -7.36 -7.49
CA SER A 474 0.78 -7.88 -8.61
C SER A 474 1.20 -6.76 -9.55
N LEU A 475 2.19 -7.06 -10.41
CA LEU A 475 2.37 -6.29 -11.63
C LEU A 475 1.03 -6.21 -12.38
N ARG A 476 0.81 -5.09 -13.06
CA ARG A 476 -0.42 -4.83 -13.79
C ARG A 476 -0.27 -5.27 -15.25
N LEU A 477 -1.21 -6.07 -15.74
CA LEU A 477 -1.35 -6.37 -17.16
C LEU A 477 -2.13 -5.23 -17.82
N GLN A 478 -1.57 -4.58 -18.83
CA GLN A 478 -2.30 -3.61 -19.65
C GLN A 478 -2.99 -4.32 -20.82
N LEU A 479 -4.29 -4.06 -20.97
CA LEU A 479 -5.16 -4.61 -22.01
C LEU A 479 -5.96 -3.48 -22.67
N GLN A 480 -5.88 -3.37 -23.99
CA GLN A 480 -6.83 -2.58 -24.76
C GLN A 480 -8.08 -3.42 -25.01
N VAL A 481 -9.21 -3.03 -24.42
CA VAL A 481 -10.49 -3.70 -24.67
C VAL A 481 -11.22 -2.97 -25.80
N GLY A 482 -11.50 -3.67 -26.89
CA GLY A 482 -12.12 -3.08 -28.08
C GLY A 482 -11.23 -2.07 -28.80
N LYS A 483 -11.81 -1.29 -29.71
CA LYS A 483 -11.07 -0.22 -30.40
C LYS A 483 -10.95 1.00 -29.48
N PRO A 484 -9.75 1.56 -29.28
CA PRO A 484 -9.60 2.77 -28.49
C PRO A 484 -10.49 3.87 -29.04
N ALA A 485 -11.21 4.55 -28.15
CA ALA A 485 -11.92 5.77 -28.48
C ALA A 485 -11.11 6.96 -27.93
N SER A 486 -11.08 8.07 -28.66
CA SER A 486 -10.47 9.29 -28.15
C SER A 486 -11.18 9.75 -26.88
N ALA A 487 -10.40 10.17 -25.88
CA ALA A 487 -10.95 10.77 -24.67
C ALA A 487 -11.73 12.04 -25.03
N LEU A 488 -12.85 12.28 -24.36
CA LEU A 488 -13.60 13.52 -24.53
C LEU A 488 -12.78 14.66 -23.92
N PRO A 489 -12.36 15.65 -24.74
CA PRO A 489 -11.60 16.78 -24.24
C PRO A 489 -12.42 17.57 -23.22
N GLN A 490 -11.74 18.29 -22.32
CA GLN A 490 -12.39 19.20 -21.39
C GLN A 490 -13.09 20.32 -22.18
N ALA A 491 -14.24 20.79 -21.70
CA ALA A 491 -14.89 21.98 -22.25
C ALA A 491 -14.00 23.22 -22.07
N ARG A 492 -14.22 24.25 -22.88
CA ARG A 492 -13.61 25.58 -22.69
C ARG A 492 -14.71 26.61 -22.48
N VAL A 493 -14.44 27.62 -21.65
CA VAL A 493 -15.37 28.74 -21.43
C VAL A 493 -14.67 30.01 -21.89
N GLU A 494 -15.32 30.74 -22.79
CA GLU A 494 -14.86 32.01 -23.30
C GLU A 494 -15.86 33.12 -22.95
N GLY A 495 -15.35 34.27 -22.50
CA GLY A 495 -16.18 35.45 -22.25
C GLY A 495 -16.78 35.99 -23.55
N THR A 496 -18.01 36.49 -23.48
CA THR A 496 -18.62 37.20 -24.63
C THR A 496 -18.48 38.71 -24.47
N HIS A 497 -18.81 39.46 -25.53
CA HIS A 497 -18.90 40.93 -25.46
C HIS A 497 -20.00 41.44 -24.51
N THR A 498 -20.82 40.54 -23.96
CA THR A 498 -21.88 40.81 -22.99
C THR A 498 -21.48 40.26 -21.62
N GLU A 499 -21.47 41.09 -20.57
CA GLU A 499 -21.08 40.70 -19.19
C GLU A 499 -21.99 39.64 -18.54
N GLN A 500 -23.10 39.23 -19.19
CA GLN A 500 -24.10 38.31 -18.64
C GLN A 500 -24.12 36.93 -19.33
N GLN A 501 -23.22 36.68 -20.28
CA GLN A 501 -23.19 35.43 -21.03
C GLN A 501 -21.77 34.97 -21.31
N VAL A 502 -21.56 33.66 -21.26
CA VAL A 502 -20.32 33.01 -21.68
C VAL A 502 -20.61 32.05 -22.83
N MET A 503 -19.60 31.78 -23.65
CA MET A 503 -19.64 30.73 -24.66
C MET A 503 -18.92 29.50 -24.13
N VAL A 504 -19.65 28.39 -24.02
CA VAL A 504 -19.06 27.09 -23.71
C VAL A 504 -18.75 26.39 -25.02
N ILE A 505 -17.48 26.04 -25.22
CA ILE A 505 -16.98 25.37 -26.40
C ILE A 505 -16.75 23.90 -26.05
N LEU A 506 -17.41 23.00 -26.79
CA LEU A 506 -17.19 21.56 -26.71
C LEU A 506 -16.30 21.15 -27.89
N PRO A 507 -15.01 20.89 -27.67
CA PRO A 507 -14.05 20.76 -28.78
C PRO A 507 -14.03 19.36 -29.42
N PHE A 508 -14.95 18.46 -29.05
CA PHE A 508 -14.96 17.10 -29.55
C PHE A 508 -15.57 17.02 -30.96
N THR A 509 -14.72 16.77 -31.96
CA THR A 509 -15.12 16.74 -33.38
C THR A 509 -15.28 15.33 -33.96
N GLU A 510 -14.97 14.25 -33.23
CA GLU A 510 -15.14 12.87 -33.72
C GLU A 510 -16.60 12.40 -33.60
N THR A 511 -17.52 13.23 -34.06
CA THR A 511 -18.96 13.03 -33.98
C THR A 511 -19.58 12.70 -35.33
N GLU A 512 -20.67 11.94 -35.29
CA GLU A 512 -21.43 11.51 -36.47
C GLU A 512 -22.88 12.00 -36.38
N PRO A 513 -23.57 12.20 -37.53
CA PRO A 513 -24.99 12.52 -37.51
C PRO A 513 -25.79 11.47 -36.72
N GLY A 514 -26.62 11.93 -35.79
CA GLY A 514 -27.39 11.10 -34.85
C GLY A 514 -26.74 10.93 -33.47
N ASP A 515 -25.46 11.29 -33.30
CA ASP A 515 -24.86 11.38 -31.97
C ASP A 515 -25.58 12.45 -31.13
N THR A 516 -25.66 12.21 -29.81
CA THR A 516 -26.20 13.21 -28.87
C THR A 516 -25.10 13.68 -27.93
N VAL A 517 -24.89 15.00 -27.88
CA VAL A 517 -23.98 15.67 -26.95
C VAL A 517 -24.79 16.47 -25.94
N THR A 518 -24.56 16.28 -24.65
CA THR A 518 -25.30 17.00 -23.60
C THR A 518 -24.36 17.76 -22.69
N LEU A 519 -24.43 19.10 -22.70
CA LEU A 519 -23.71 19.97 -21.77
C LEU A 519 -24.43 20.01 -20.41
N ARG A 520 -23.66 19.92 -19.34
CA ARG A 520 -24.07 20.16 -17.95
C ARG A 520 -23.28 21.35 -17.40
N TRP A 521 -24.01 22.34 -16.89
CA TRP A 521 -23.48 23.55 -16.25
C TRP A 521 -24.12 23.69 -14.88
N ILE A 522 -23.31 23.57 -13.82
CA ILE A 522 -23.80 23.39 -12.45
C ILE A 522 -23.11 24.39 -11.52
N GLY A 523 -23.85 25.43 -11.12
CA GLY A 523 -23.45 26.33 -10.03
C GLY A 523 -24.04 25.88 -8.69
N ASP A 524 -23.91 26.72 -7.67
CA ASP A 524 -24.36 26.42 -6.30
C ASP A 524 -25.89 26.36 -6.20
N GLN A 525 -26.57 27.26 -6.91
CA GLN A 525 -28.03 27.38 -6.88
C GLN A 525 -28.68 27.28 -8.26
N SER A 526 -27.89 27.14 -9.33
CA SER A 526 -28.37 27.08 -10.70
C SER A 526 -27.83 25.88 -11.44
N ARG A 527 -28.67 25.26 -12.29
CA ARG A 527 -28.31 24.12 -13.13
C ARG A 527 -28.88 24.31 -14.52
N THR A 528 -28.02 24.25 -15.53
CA THR A 528 -28.41 24.31 -16.95
C THR A 528 -27.96 23.03 -17.64
N THR A 529 -28.87 22.41 -18.39
CA THR A 529 -28.60 21.21 -19.18
C THR A 529 -29.01 21.46 -20.62
N VAL A 530 -28.08 21.25 -21.55
CA VAL A 530 -28.31 21.53 -22.98
C VAL A 530 -28.03 20.27 -23.80
N PRO A 531 -29.05 19.45 -24.10
CA PRO A 531 -28.91 18.33 -25.02
C PRO A 531 -28.93 18.82 -26.48
N THR A 532 -28.01 18.31 -27.28
CA THR A 532 -27.86 18.63 -28.71
C THR A 532 -27.71 17.35 -29.51
N THR A 533 -28.68 17.05 -30.37
CA THR A 533 -28.58 15.94 -31.34
C THR A 533 -27.94 16.46 -32.62
N LEU A 534 -26.88 15.79 -33.06
CA LEU A 534 -26.06 16.24 -34.19
C LEU A 534 -26.67 15.82 -35.52
N ASP A 535 -26.67 16.75 -36.48
CA ASP A 535 -27.07 16.54 -37.86
C ASP A 535 -25.84 16.54 -38.79
N SER A 536 -26.08 16.53 -40.10
CA SER A 536 -25.00 16.56 -41.09
C SER A 536 -24.22 17.88 -41.14
N GLU A 537 -24.72 18.96 -40.55
CA GLU A 537 -24.05 20.27 -40.54
C GLU A 537 -23.20 20.46 -39.28
N THR A 538 -23.64 19.90 -38.15
CA THR A 538 -23.01 20.05 -36.83
C THR A 538 -22.08 18.90 -36.45
N ALA A 539 -22.31 17.69 -36.97
CA ALA A 539 -21.39 16.58 -36.79
C ALA A 539 -20.01 16.90 -37.42
N GLY A 540 -18.93 16.49 -36.75
CA GLY A 540 -17.58 16.79 -37.19
C GLY A 540 -17.03 18.15 -36.74
N GLN A 541 -17.82 18.98 -36.04
CA GLN A 541 -17.46 20.35 -35.65
C GLN A 541 -17.45 20.54 -34.12
N GLU A 542 -16.74 21.58 -33.66
CA GLU A 542 -16.84 22.02 -32.27
C GLU A 542 -18.22 22.64 -32.02
N LEU A 543 -18.82 22.34 -30.86
CA LEU A 543 -20.11 22.92 -30.49
C LEU A 543 -19.92 24.18 -29.66
N LEU A 544 -20.66 25.22 -30.02
CA LEU A 544 -20.65 26.53 -29.36
C LEU A 544 -21.98 26.75 -28.65
N ILE A 545 -21.99 26.65 -27.33
CA ILE A 545 -23.22 26.72 -26.52
C ILE A 545 -23.20 28.00 -25.68
N PRO A 546 -24.08 28.97 -25.95
CA PRO A 546 -24.22 30.18 -25.14
C PRO A 546 -24.90 29.87 -23.80
N ILE A 547 -24.27 30.26 -22.68
CA ILE A 547 -24.80 30.07 -21.33
C ILE A 547 -24.92 31.40 -20.60
N ALA A 548 -26.12 31.69 -20.08
CA ALA A 548 -26.36 32.86 -19.25
C ALA A 548 -25.73 32.66 -17.85
N VAL A 549 -25.01 33.69 -17.37
CA VAL A 549 -24.30 33.68 -16.08
C VAL A 549 -24.79 34.76 -15.12
N GLY A 550 -25.83 35.51 -15.49
CA GLY A 550 -26.35 36.61 -14.69
C GLY A 550 -26.89 36.23 -13.30
N ASP A 551 -27.20 34.95 -13.08
CA ASP A 551 -27.67 34.44 -11.79
C ASP A 551 -26.52 33.95 -10.88
N LEU A 552 -25.28 33.93 -11.38
CA LEU A 552 -24.10 33.51 -10.62
C LEU A 552 -23.50 34.68 -9.83
N LYS A 553 -22.93 34.37 -8.68
CA LYS A 553 -22.19 35.34 -7.86
C LYS A 553 -20.72 35.37 -8.25
N GLU A 554 -20.08 36.53 -8.06
CA GLU A 554 -18.63 36.65 -8.19
C GLU A 554 -17.91 35.64 -7.27
N GLY A 555 -16.97 34.88 -7.81
CA GLY A 555 -16.25 33.81 -7.10
C GLY A 555 -17.00 32.49 -6.96
N GLU A 556 -18.22 32.36 -7.51
CA GLU A 556 -18.97 31.10 -7.50
C GLU A 556 -18.29 30.04 -8.37
N ILE A 557 -18.21 28.81 -7.85
CA ILE A 557 -17.61 27.66 -8.54
C ILE A 557 -18.67 26.96 -9.36
N VAL A 558 -18.42 26.82 -10.66
CA VAL A 558 -19.27 26.11 -11.60
C VAL A 558 -18.58 24.84 -12.08
N ARG A 559 -19.27 23.72 -11.92
CA ARG A 559 -18.90 22.41 -12.46
C ARG A 559 -19.46 22.28 -13.87
N VAL A 560 -18.59 22.07 -14.84
CA VAL A 560 -18.95 22.00 -16.26
C VAL A 560 -18.39 20.71 -16.87
N TYR A 561 -19.26 19.90 -17.44
CA TYR A 561 -18.87 18.72 -18.20
C TYR A 561 -19.91 18.43 -19.28
N TYR A 562 -19.58 17.56 -20.23
CA TYR A 562 -20.52 17.13 -21.25
C TYR A 562 -20.43 15.64 -21.52
N SER A 563 -21.55 15.04 -21.91
CA SER A 563 -21.61 13.64 -22.34
C SER A 563 -21.73 13.52 -23.85
N HIS A 564 -21.24 12.42 -24.40
CA HIS A 564 -21.43 11.99 -25.78
C HIS A 564 -22.03 10.59 -25.80
N ILE A 565 -23.15 10.43 -26.50
CA ILE A 565 -23.88 9.17 -26.63
C ILE A 565 -23.93 8.81 -28.11
N ARG A 566 -23.41 7.62 -28.43
CA ARG A 566 -23.47 6.99 -29.75
C ARG A 566 -24.13 5.62 -29.66
N HIS A 567 -24.98 5.31 -30.63
CA HIS A 567 -25.69 4.03 -30.64
C HIS A 567 -24.72 2.83 -30.61
N GLY A 568 -24.94 1.90 -29.68
CA GLY A 568 -24.14 0.67 -29.54
C GLY A 568 -22.81 0.85 -28.80
N HIS A 569 -22.49 2.05 -28.32
CA HIS A 569 -21.31 2.35 -27.52
C HIS A 569 -21.73 2.81 -26.10
N PRO A 570 -20.90 2.55 -25.08
CA PRO A 570 -21.11 3.14 -23.75
C PRO A 570 -21.14 4.67 -23.82
N PRO A 571 -21.95 5.34 -22.97
CA PRO A 571 -21.89 6.78 -22.84
C PRO A 571 -20.49 7.19 -22.38
N ARG A 572 -20.01 8.31 -22.93
CA ARG A 572 -18.72 8.89 -22.56
C ARG A 572 -18.94 10.25 -21.94
N TYR A 573 -18.08 10.63 -21.00
CA TYR A 573 -18.11 11.92 -20.33
C TYR A 573 -16.77 12.65 -20.48
N SER A 574 -16.81 13.97 -20.59
CA SER A 574 -15.61 14.81 -20.67
C SER A 574 -14.85 14.86 -19.35
N LYS A 575 -13.62 15.33 -19.37
CA LYS A 575 -13.00 15.81 -18.13
C LYS A 575 -13.85 16.93 -17.52
N LEU A 576 -13.90 16.97 -16.20
CA LEU A 576 -14.58 18.04 -15.47
C LEU A 576 -13.81 19.36 -15.65
N LEU A 577 -14.50 20.41 -16.04
CA LEU A 577 -14.03 21.78 -15.94
C LEU A 577 -14.61 22.41 -14.68
N VAL A 578 -13.74 22.98 -13.87
CA VAL A 578 -14.13 23.84 -12.76
C VAL A 578 -13.89 25.28 -13.20
N TRP A 579 -14.97 26.03 -13.39
CA TRP A 579 -14.93 27.43 -13.80
C TRP A 579 -15.34 28.33 -12.64
N VAL A 580 -14.68 29.47 -12.46
CA VAL A 580 -14.99 30.42 -11.39
C VAL A 580 -15.50 31.70 -12.02
N MET A 581 -16.67 32.17 -11.57
CA MET A 581 -17.23 33.43 -12.05
C MET A 581 -16.31 34.59 -11.66
N GLY A 582 -15.92 35.40 -12.65
CA GLY A 582 -15.07 36.58 -12.45
C GLY A 582 -13.56 36.37 -12.63
N GLN A 583 -13.11 35.15 -12.95
CA GLN A 583 -11.72 34.86 -13.28
C GLN A 583 -11.37 35.01 -14.77
#